data_AF-A0A3E0QC04-F1
#
_entry.id   AF-A0A3E0QC04-F1
#
_cell.length_a   1.000
_cell.length_b   1.000
_cell.length_c   1.000
_cell.angle_alpha   90.00
_cell.angle_beta   90.00
_cell.angle_gamma   90.00
#
_symmetry.space_group_name_H-M   'P 1'
#
loop_
_entity.id
_entity.type
_entity.pdbx_description
1 polymer ?
#
loop_
_entity_poly.entity_id
_entity_poly.type
_entity_poly.pdbx_seq_one_letter_code
_entity_poly.pdbx_strand_id
1 'polypeptide(L)'
;MKDKYIYIYNNLIQLTRNKELYKDFKDQDVFSDRLIYFLIHFAFFFKNFKNNENKETLQEIYDFTFRQLELSIREIGYGDQSINKKMKDYLNLFHSIIDKIHFWDDLTDSEKINILKNYVLNSNNGPLLLNYFENYLKTLKKNTLNSYIKSVSNR
;
A
#
# COMPACT_ATOMS: atom_id res chain seq x y z
N MET A 1 8.41 -18.15 -13.38
CA MET A 1 7.77 -17.11 -14.23
C MET A 1 8.61 -15.86 -14.08
N LYS A 2 8.99 -15.18 -15.17
CA LYS A 2 9.57 -13.83 -15.02
C LYS A 2 8.53 -12.98 -14.30
N ASP A 3 8.88 -12.47 -13.14
CA ASP A 3 7.95 -11.78 -12.26
C ASP A 3 7.59 -10.41 -12.83
N LYS A 4 6.66 -10.39 -13.80
CA LYS A 4 6.18 -9.19 -14.52
C LYS A 4 5.91 -8.00 -13.60
N TYR A 5 5.51 -8.27 -12.36
CA TYR A 5 5.12 -7.27 -11.36
C TYR A 5 6.04 -7.18 -10.13
N ILE A 6 7.19 -7.88 -10.12
CA ILE A 6 8.13 -7.80 -8.98
C ILE A 6 8.64 -6.39 -8.75
N TYR A 7 8.81 -5.61 -9.82
CA TYR A 7 9.30 -4.25 -9.70
C TYR A 7 8.29 -3.36 -8.97
N ILE A 8 7.00 -3.46 -9.29
CA ILE A 8 5.93 -2.76 -8.54
C ILE A 8 5.91 -3.24 -7.09
N TYR A 9 5.92 -4.55 -6.87
CA TYR A 9 5.88 -5.12 -5.53
C TYR A 9 7.05 -4.61 -4.68
N ASN A 10 8.28 -4.67 -5.20
CA ASN A 10 9.47 -4.17 -4.52
C ASN A 10 9.41 -2.65 -4.28
N ASN A 11 8.88 -1.88 -5.22
CA ASN A 11 8.68 -0.44 -5.02
C ASN A 11 7.68 -0.18 -3.88
N LEU A 12 6.57 -0.92 -3.81
CA LEU A 12 5.62 -0.83 -2.70
C LEU A 12 6.30 -1.17 -1.36
N ILE A 13 7.13 -2.22 -1.31
CA ILE A 13 7.92 -2.58 -0.12
C ILE A 13 8.95 -1.48 0.23
N GLN A 14 9.57 -0.84 -0.76
CA GLN A 14 10.51 0.24 -0.52
C GLN A 14 9.82 1.48 0.07
N LEU A 15 8.61 1.80 -0.38
CA LEU A 15 7.82 2.91 0.14
C LEU A 15 7.50 2.74 1.63
N THR A 16 7.26 1.50 2.10
CA THR A 16 7.01 1.26 3.53
C THR A 16 8.23 1.43 4.41
N ARG A 17 9.44 1.55 3.84
CA ARG A 17 10.68 1.80 4.59
C ARG A 17 11.06 3.28 4.64
N ASN A 18 10.21 4.17 4.14
CA ASN A 18 10.48 5.60 4.18
C ASN A 18 10.48 6.09 5.64
N LYS A 19 11.62 6.61 6.09
CA LYS A 19 11.82 7.09 7.46
C LYS A 19 10.86 8.21 7.85
N GLU A 20 10.32 8.97 6.90
CA GLU A 20 9.32 10.01 7.18
C GLU A 20 8.05 9.43 7.81
N LEU A 21 7.63 8.22 7.41
CA LEU A 21 6.43 7.56 7.94
C LEU A 21 6.53 7.29 9.44
N TYR A 22 7.74 7.11 9.96
CA TYR A 22 8.01 6.68 11.33
C TYR A 22 8.56 7.80 12.21
N LYS A 23 8.66 9.03 11.69
CA LYS A 23 9.36 10.13 12.35
C LYS A 23 8.77 10.49 13.72
N ASP A 24 7.51 10.18 13.94
CA ASP A 24 6.71 10.47 15.13
C ASP A 24 6.31 9.23 15.94
N PHE A 25 6.86 8.05 15.59
CA PHE A 25 6.63 6.81 16.31
C PHE A 25 7.40 6.82 17.63
N LYS A 26 6.72 6.47 18.73
CA LYS A 26 7.35 6.38 20.06
C LYS A 26 8.12 5.08 20.26
N ASP A 27 7.61 3.98 19.71
CA ASP A 27 8.19 2.63 19.77
C ASP A 27 8.38 2.07 18.35
N GLN A 28 9.36 1.17 18.20
CA GLN A 28 9.94 0.75 16.91
C GLN A 28 8.92 0.28 15.85
N ASP A 29 9.31 0.52 14.59
CA ASP A 29 8.75 -0.01 13.34
C ASP A 29 8.57 -1.54 13.35
N VAL A 30 7.42 -2.00 13.89
CA VAL A 30 7.07 -3.42 13.90
C VAL A 30 6.54 -3.87 12.54
N PHE A 31 6.63 -5.17 12.27
CA PHE A 31 6.16 -5.76 11.01
C PHE A 31 4.70 -5.39 10.66
N SER A 32 3.82 -5.30 11.67
CA SER A 32 2.43 -4.90 11.47
C SER A 32 2.29 -3.49 10.91
N ASP A 33 3.12 -2.55 11.35
CA ASP A 33 3.04 -1.15 10.90
C ASP A 33 3.50 -1.03 9.46
N ARG A 34 4.62 -1.69 9.10
CA ARG A 34 5.05 -1.81 7.69
C ARG A 34 3.98 -2.41 6.80
N LEU A 35 3.25 -3.40 7.30
CA LEU A 35 2.19 -4.04 6.53
C LEU A 35 0.99 -3.12 6.35
N ILE A 36 0.59 -2.37 7.38
CA ILE A 36 -0.48 -1.37 7.25
C ILE A 36 -0.07 -0.32 6.22
N TYR A 37 1.15 0.21 6.31
CA TYR A 37 1.66 1.15 5.31
C TYR A 37 1.68 0.53 3.91
N PHE A 38 2.10 -0.72 3.77
CA PHE A 38 2.08 -1.44 2.49
C PHE A 38 0.68 -1.43 1.87
N LEU A 39 -0.34 -1.80 2.64
CA LEU A 39 -1.72 -1.86 2.19
C LEU A 39 -2.27 -0.48 1.85
N ILE A 40 -1.93 0.57 2.61
CA ILE A 40 -2.36 1.95 2.30
C ILE A 40 -1.72 2.44 1.00
N HIS A 41 -0.40 2.25 0.81
CA HIS A 41 0.27 2.60 -0.44
C HIS A 41 -0.33 1.87 -1.63
N PHE A 42 -0.61 0.57 -1.47
CA PHE A 42 -1.19 -0.23 -2.51
C PHE A 42 -2.64 0.20 -2.81
N ALA A 43 -3.43 0.57 -1.81
CA ALA A 43 -4.80 1.02 -2.00
C ALA A 43 -4.85 2.34 -2.79
N PHE A 44 -3.99 3.30 -2.47
CA PHE A 44 -3.86 4.53 -3.23
C PHE A 44 -3.37 4.29 -4.66
N PHE A 45 -2.38 3.40 -4.85
CA PHE A 45 -1.92 2.99 -6.18
C PHE A 45 -3.07 2.39 -7.00
N PHE A 46 -3.80 1.45 -6.40
CA PHE A 46 -4.90 0.75 -7.04
C PHE A 46 -6.03 1.72 -7.41
N LYS A 47 -6.45 2.60 -6.49
CA LYS A 47 -7.46 3.65 -6.75
C LYS A 47 -7.01 4.56 -7.90
N ASN A 48 -5.77 5.04 -7.88
CA ASN A 48 -5.27 6.03 -8.85
C ASN A 48 -5.32 5.52 -10.29
N PHE A 49 -4.97 4.25 -10.51
CA PHE A 49 -4.91 3.68 -11.86
C PHE A 49 -6.17 2.94 -12.29
N LYS A 50 -7.18 2.81 -11.42
CA LYS A 50 -8.42 2.09 -11.69
C LYS A 50 -9.22 2.77 -12.81
N ASN A 51 -9.19 2.18 -14.00
CA ASN A 51 -10.01 2.55 -15.14
C ASN A 51 -10.24 1.31 -16.03
N ASN A 52 -11.06 1.46 -17.09
CA ASN A 52 -11.40 0.33 -17.96
C ASN A 52 -10.19 -0.24 -18.72
N GLU A 53 -9.25 0.60 -19.13
CA GLU A 53 -8.03 0.21 -19.86
C GLU A 53 -7.09 -0.62 -18.99
N ASN A 54 -6.90 -0.21 -17.74
CA ASN A 54 -5.96 -0.83 -16.80
C ASN A 54 -6.56 -2.02 -16.05
N LYS A 55 -7.85 -2.33 -16.23
CA LYS A 55 -8.58 -3.28 -15.39
C LYS A 55 -7.90 -4.64 -15.28
N GLU A 56 -7.54 -5.25 -16.41
CA GLU A 56 -6.89 -6.58 -16.43
C GLU A 56 -5.51 -6.52 -15.78
N THR A 57 -4.72 -5.51 -16.12
CA THR A 57 -3.37 -5.34 -15.58
C THR A 57 -3.38 -5.10 -14.06
N LEU A 58 -4.32 -4.31 -13.55
CA LEU A 58 -4.48 -4.09 -12.11
C LEU A 58 -4.94 -5.34 -11.37
N GLN A 59 -5.78 -6.17 -11.99
CA GLN A 59 -6.16 -7.47 -11.43
C GLN A 59 -4.93 -8.38 -11.31
N GLU A 60 -4.10 -8.45 -12.36
CA GLU A 60 -2.87 -9.24 -12.31
C GLU A 60 -1.88 -8.71 -11.25
N ILE A 61 -1.75 -7.38 -11.09
CA ILE A 61 -0.94 -6.76 -10.03
C ILE A 61 -1.48 -7.12 -8.64
N TYR A 62 -2.81 -7.06 -8.48
CA TYR A 62 -3.48 -7.42 -7.22
C TYR A 62 -3.20 -8.87 -6.85
N ASP A 63 -3.46 -9.81 -7.76
CA ASP A 63 -3.27 -11.24 -7.53
C ASP A 63 -1.80 -11.56 -7.23
N PHE A 64 -0.88 -10.95 -7.99
CA PHE A 64 0.56 -11.09 -7.74
C PHE A 64 0.95 -10.55 -6.37
N THR A 65 0.47 -9.35 -6.01
CA THR A 65 0.85 -8.67 -4.76
C THR A 65 0.41 -9.47 -3.53
N PHE A 66 -0.84 -9.95 -3.50
CA PHE A 66 -1.33 -10.74 -2.38
C PHE A 66 -0.70 -12.13 -2.31
N ARG A 67 -0.36 -12.74 -3.45
CA ARG A 67 0.43 -13.98 -3.48
C ARG A 67 1.82 -13.79 -2.87
N GLN A 68 2.53 -12.71 -3.22
CA GLN A 68 3.85 -12.42 -2.63
C GLN A 68 3.76 -12.12 -1.14
N LEU A 69 2.70 -11.42 -0.72
CA LEU A 69 2.43 -11.16 0.70
C LEU A 69 2.20 -12.47 1.48
N GLU A 70 1.40 -13.40 0.94
CA GLU A 70 1.18 -14.71 1.55
C GLU A 70 2.50 -15.48 1.72
N LEU A 71 3.32 -15.54 0.67
CA LEU A 71 4.64 -16.20 0.71
C LEU A 71 5.53 -15.57 1.78
N SER A 72 5.57 -14.24 1.86
CA SER A 72 6.35 -13.53 2.88
C SER A 72 5.90 -13.86 4.31
N ILE A 73 4.59 -13.99 4.54
CA ILE A 73 4.06 -14.36 5.87
C ILE A 73 4.39 -15.81 6.20
N ARG A 74 4.37 -16.71 5.21
CA ARG A 74 4.75 -18.12 5.36
C ARG A 74 6.22 -18.25 5.76
N GLU A 75 7.10 -17.45 5.16
CA GLU A 75 8.54 -17.42 5.48
C GLU A 75 8.85 -16.95 6.91
N ILE A 76 7.98 -16.15 7.52
CA ILE A 76 8.12 -15.70 8.92
C ILE A 76 7.79 -16.83 9.94
N GLY A 77 7.30 -17.99 9.47
CA GLY A 77 7.09 -19.18 10.30
C GLY A 77 5.70 -19.29 10.94
N TYR A 78 4.71 -18.59 10.38
CA TYR A 78 3.30 -18.81 10.78
C TYR A 78 2.80 -20.18 10.30
N GLY A 79 2.04 -20.91 11.14
CA GLY A 79 1.43 -22.18 10.73
C GLY A 79 0.30 -21.97 9.70
N ASP A 80 0.05 -22.95 8.83
CA ASP A 80 -0.89 -22.85 7.69
C ASP A 80 -2.28 -22.31 8.04
N GLN A 81 -2.87 -22.78 9.15
CA GLN A 81 -4.18 -22.28 9.61
C GLN A 81 -4.16 -20.79 9.99
N SER A 82 -3.06 -20.33 10.58
CA SER A 82 -2.89 -18.93 10.97
C SER A 82 -2.63 -18.02 9.77
N ILE A 83 -1.99 -18.53 8.71
CA ILE A 83 -1.77 -17.81 7.45
C ILE A 83 -3.10 -17.48 6.78
N ASN A 84 -3.98 -18.47 6.62
CA ASN A 84 -5.28 -18.28 5.96
C ASN A 84 -6.12 -17.21 6.65
N LYS A 85 -6.16 -17.22 7.98
CA LYS A 85 -6.88 -16.20 8.76
C LYS A 85 -6.28 -14.81 8.55
N LYS A 86 -4.96 -14.69 8.66
CA LYS A 86 -4.25 -13.42 8.47
C LYS A 86 -4.42 -12.84 7.07
N MET A 87 -4.32 -13.67 6.04
CA MET A 87 -4.55 -13.23 4.67
C MET A 87 -5.97 -12.69 4.47
N LYS A 88 -6.97 -13.35 5.06
CA LYS A 88 -8.34 -12.83 5.05
C LYS A 88 -8.44 -11.47 5.75
N ASP A 89 -7.79 -11.32 6.90
CA ASP A 89 -7.77 -10.05 7.65
C ASP A 89 -7.10 -8.93 6.82
N TYR A 90 -6.01 -9.23 6.10
CA TYR A 90 -5.30 -8.26 5.26
C TYR A 90 -6.08 -7.87 4.00
N LEU A 91 -6.76 -8.83 3.36
CA LEU A 91 -7.66 -8.55 2.25
C LEU A 91 -8.82 -7.65 2.69
N ASN A 92 -9.45 -7.96 3.83
CA ASN A 92 -10.53 -7.15 4.40
C ASN A 92 -10.05 -5.74 4.74
N LEU A 93 -8.85 -5.62 5.33
CA LEU A 93 -8.23 -4.33 5.64
C LEU A 93 -7.98 -3.52 4.36
N PHE A 94 -7.44 -4.15 3.32
CA PHE A 94 -7.20 -3.50 2.03
C PHE A 94 -8.49 -2.96 1.41
N HIS A 95 -9.54 -3.77 1.36
CA HIS A 95 -10.85 -3.33 0.84
C HIS A 95 -11.46 -2.22 1.69
N SER A 96 -11.36 -2.32 3.02
CA SER A 96 -11.78 -1.25 3.93
C SER A 96 -11.07 0.06 3.62
N ILE A 97 -9.75 0.04 3.39
CA ILE A 97 -8.98 1.23 3.04
C ILE A 97 -9.48 1.80 1.72
N ILE A 98 -9.63 0.98 0.66
CA ILE A 98 -10.15 1.40 -0.65
C ILE A 98 -11.49 2.13 -0.50
N ASP A 99 -12.40 1.56 0.28
CA ASP A 99 -13.73 2.13 0.49
C ASP A 99 -13.64 3.49 1.18
N LYS A 100 -12.79 3.63 2.20
CA LYS A 100 -12.60 4.91 2.90
C LYS A 100 -11.95 5.98 2.04
N ILE A 101 -11.01 5.60 1.16
CA ILE A 101 -10.34 6.55 0.28
C ILE A 101 -11.09 6.77 -1.05
N HIS A 102 -12.27 6.17 -1.26
CA HIS A 102 -12.98 6.24 -2.53
C HIS A 102 -13.23 7.68 -3.01
N PHE A 103 -13.68 8.54 -2.10
CA PHE A 103 -13.93 9.97 -2.33
C PHE A 103 -12.79 10.87 -1.81
N TRP A 104 -11.55 10.36 -1.75
CA TRP A 104 -10.42 11.07 -1.14
C TRP A 104 -10.25 12.52 -1.60
N ASP A 105 -10.46 12.78 -2.90
CA ASP A 105 -10.26 14.11 -3.47
C ASP A 105 -11.34 15.13 -3.04
N ASP A 106 -12.50 14.65 -2.54
CA ASP A 106 -13.63 15.48 -2.06
C ASP A 106 -13.57 15.77 -0.55
N LEU A 107 -12.64 15.12 0.17
CA LEU A 107 -12.51 15.24 1.62
C LEU A 107 -11.66 16.45 2.03
N THR A 108 -12.00 17.03 3.18
CA THR A 108 -11.14 18.00 3.87
C THR A 108 -9.89 17.34 4.43
N ASP A 109 -8.83 18.13 4.66
CA ASP A 109 -7.59 17.64 5.28
C ASP A 109 -7.83 16.98 6.65
N SER A 110 -8.79 17.49 7.44
CA SER A 110 -9.17 16.91 8.73
C SER A 110 -9.76 15.50 8.58
N GLU A 111 -10.68 15.32 7.61
CA GLU A 111 -11.29 14.01 7.32
C GLU A 111 -10.26 13.01 6.80
N LYS A 112 -9.37 13.46 5.90
CA LYS A 112 -8.26 12.66 5.38
C LYS A 112 -7.32 12.19 6.50
N ILE A 113 -6.95 13.11 7.41
CA ILE A 113 -6.15 12.79 8.60
C ILE A 113 -6.87 11.75 9.46
N ASN A 114 -8.17 11.93 9.70
CA ASN A 114 -8.95 11.00 10.51
C ASN A 114 -8.98 9.60 9.90
N ILE A 115 -9.15 9.48 8.57
CA ILE A 115 -9.08 8.20 7.86
C ILE A 115 -7.72 7.54 8.06
N LEU A 116 -6.62 8.27 7.85
CA LEU A 116 -5.27 7.70 7.98
C LEU A 116 -4.99 7.25 9.41
N LYS A 117 -5.39 8.03 10.42
CA LYS A 117 -5.23 7.70 11.83
C LYS A 117 -6.02 6.46 12.27
N ASN A 118 -7.16 6.18 11.63
CA ASN A 118 -7.93 4.96 11.91
C ASN A 118 -7.18 3.68 11.54
N TYR A 119 -6.20 3.76 10.62
CA TYR A 119 -5.39 2.63 10.21
C TYR A 119 -4.00 2.65 10.86
N VAL A 120 -3.36 3.81 10.94
CA VAL A 120 -1.99 3.97 11.45
C VAL A 120 -2.04 4.44 12.91
N LEU A 121 -2.32 3.50 13.82
CA LEU A 121 -2.56 3.82 15.25
C LEU A 121 -1.33 4.38 15.97
N ASN A 122 -0.12 4.06 15.50
CA ASN A 122 1.14 4.47 16.13
C ASN A 122 1.63 5.86 15.68
N SER A 123 1.02 6.43 14.63
CA SER A 123 1.36 7.79 14.17
C SER A 123 0.57 8.83 14.98
N ASN A 124 1.31 9.73 15.63
CA ASN A 124 0.75 10.80 16.44
C ASN A 124 0.54 12.10 15.63
N ASN A 125 1.22 12.25 14.49
CA ASN A 125 1.28 13.43 13.66
C ASN A 125 0.51 13.23 12.34
N GLY A 126 -0.81 13.41 12.43
CA GLY A 126 -1.72 13.34 11.28
C GLY A 126 -1.32 14.23 10.10
N PRO A 127 -0.99 15.52 10.31
CA PRO A 127 -0.55 16.41 9.22
C PRO A 127 0.69 15.91 8.47
N LEU A 128 1.68 15.36 9.18
CA LEU A 128 2.87 14.78 8.55
C LEU A 128 2.47 13.60 7.65
N LEU A 129 1.63 12.71 8.18
CA LEU A 129 1.13 11.53 7.48
C LEU A 129 0.32 11.90 6.23
N LEU A 130 -0.56 12.90 6.34
CA LEU A 130 -1.32 13.43 5.22
C LEU A 130 -0.41 13.99 4.14
N ASN A 131 0.54 14.86 4.51
CA ASN A 131 1.46 15.47 3.56
C ASN A 131 2.27 14.41 2.80
N TYR A 132 2.72 13.36 3.48
CA TYR A 132 3.40 12.23 2.86
C TYR A 132 2.53 11.58 1.77
N PHE A 133 1.30 11.19 2.10
CA PHE A 133 0.42 10.50 1.15
C PHE A 133 -0.07 11.39 0.02
N GLU A 134 -0.28 12.68 0.25
CA GLU A 134 -0.58 13.66 -0.80
C GLU A 134 0.60 13.81 -1.79
N ASN A 135 1.84 13.79 -1.31
CA ASN A 135 3.03 13.82 -2.17
C ASN A 135 3.19 12.52 -2.97
N TYR A 136 2.89 11.37 -2.35
CA TYR A 136 2.81 10.10 -3.04
C TYR A 136 1.74 10.12 -4.15
N LEU A 137 0.52 10.59 -3.86
CA LEU A 137 -0.56 10.70 -4.85
C LEU A 137 -0.21 11.64 -6.00
N LYS A 138 0.42 12.79 -5.72
CA LYS A 138 0.93 13.69 -6.76
C LYS A 138 1.94 12.98 -7.68
N THR A 139 2.77 12.11 -7.13
CA THR A 139 3.73 11.30 -7.91
C THR A 139 3.02 10.25 -8.76
N LEU A 140 2.00 9.58 -8.21
CA LEU A 140 1.17 8.63 -8.97
C LEU A 140 0.44 9.31 -10.15
N LYS A 141 -0.22 10.45 -9.91
CA LYS A 141 -0.99 11.20 -10.92
C LYS A 141 -0.12 11.73 -12.08
N LYS A 142 1.18 11.93 -11.87
CA LYS A 142 2.14 12.40 -12.89
C LYS A 142 2.65 11.29 -13.81
N ASN A 143 2.37 10.02 -13.50
CA ASN A 143 2.97 8.87 -14.15
C ASN A 143 1.89 7.93 -14.68
N THR A 144 2.24 7.09 -15.66
CA THR A 144 1.33 6.05 -16.18
C THR A 144 1.54 4.73 -15.45
N LEU A 145 0.52 3.86 -15.42
CA LEU A 145 0.66 2.52 -14.84
C LEU A 145 1.87 1.76 -15.43
N ASN A 146 2.08 1.88 -16.75
CA ASN A 146 3.20 1.27 -17.46
C ASN A 146 4.58 1.68 -16.95
N SER A 147 4.74 2.92 -16.46
CA SER A 147 6.01 3.38 -15.88
C SER A 147 6.38 2.66 -14.57
N TYR A 148 5.38 2.18 -13.84
CA TYR A 148 5.58 1.39 -12.64
C TYR A 148 5.78 -0.09 -12.95
N ILE A 149 5.25 -0.61 -14.07
CA ILE A 149 5.43 -2.01 -14.47
C ILE A 149 6.80 -2.24 -15.11
N LYS A 150 7.20 -1.35 -16.03
CA LYS A 150 8.47 -1.46 -16.73
C LYS A 150 9.58 -1.05 -15.79
N SER A 151 10.45 -1.99 -15.39
CA SER A 151 11.72 -1.63 -14.77
C SER A 151 12.41 -0.66 -15.72
N VAL A 152 12.75 0.55 -15.25
CA VAL A 152 13.64 1.42 -16.00
C VAL A 152 14.91 0.62 -16.25
N SER A 153 15.08 0.15 -17.48
CA SER A 153 16.36 -0.42 -17.93
C SER A 153 17.29 0.77 -18.15
N ASN A 154 17.66 1.46 -17.06
CA ASN A 154 18.85 2.29 -17.08
C ASN A 154 20.01 1.31 -16.97
N ARG A 155 20.42 0.80 -18.14
CA ARG A 155 21.81 0.40 -18.38
C ARG A 155 22.63 1.66 -18.61
#